data_AF-A0A7J6WGE6-F1
#
_entry.id   AF-A0A7J6WGE6-F1
#
_cell.length_a   1.000
_cell.length_b   1.000
_cell.length_c   1.000
_cell.angle_alpha   90.00
_cell.angle_beta   90.00
_cell.angle_gamma   90.00
#
_symmetry.space_group_name_H-M   'P 1'
#
loop_
_entity.id
_entity.type
_entity.pdbx_description
1 polymer ?
#
loop_
_entity_poly.entity_id
_entity_poly.type
_entity_poly.pdbx_seq_one_letter_code
_entity_poly.pdbx_strand_id
1 'polypeptide(L)' 'MLGAVNIDKPAIKVDIPDIISVSACADLTLPPGAGLCIDTINGPIYLVAETWESLDGWIDAIRLVYTTLQEERVMFLQAS' A
#
# COMPACT_ATOMS: atom_id res chain seq x y z
N MET A 1 33.25 -9.30 16.02
CA MET A 1 32.42 -8.06 16.08
C MET A 1 32.30 -7.60 14.64
N LEU A 2 31.16 -7.58 13.96
CA LEU A 2 29.76 -7.43 14.35
C LEU A 2 28.94 -8.48 13.60
N GLY A 3 27.97 -9.09 14.28
CA GLY A 3 27.06 -10.06 13.65
C GLY A 3 26.32 -9.40 12.50
N ALA A 4 26.15 -10.12 11.40
CA ALA A 4 25.17 -9.77 10.39
C ALA A 4 23.83 -9.67 11.10
N VAL A 5 23.39 -8.43 11.37
CA VAL A 5 22.03 -8.17 11.78
C VAL A 5 21.23 -8.57 10.55
N ASN A 6 20.68 -9.78 10.58
CA ASN A 6 19.50 -10.09 9.80
C ASN A 6 18.47 -9.09 10.30
N ILE A 7 18.45 -7.92 9.65
CA ILE A 7 17.31 -7.05 9.70
C ILE A 7 16.30 -7.87 8.92
N ASP A 8 15.62 -8.77 9.63
CA ASP A 8 14.29 -9.23 9.30
C ASP A 8 13.46 -7.96 9.21
N LYS A 9 13.59 -7.26 8.07
CA LYS A 9 12.97 -6.00 7.79
C LYS A 9 11.49 -6.36 7.88
N PRO A 10 10.78 -5.88 8.92
CA PRO A 10 9.47 -6.40 9.25
C PRO A 10 8.63 -6.32 7.98
N ALA A 11 8.32 -7.49 7.42
CA ALA A 11 7.58 -7.55 6.18
C ALA A 11 6.18 -7.04 6.51
N ILE A 12 5.85 -5.88 5.96
CA ILE A 12 4.54 -5.27 6.16
C ILE A 12 3.58 -6.06 5.28
N LYS A 13 2.86 -7.01 5.89
CA LYS A 13 1.84 -7.80 5.23
C LYS A 13 0.50 -7.09 5.39
N VAL A 14 -0.09 -6.71 4.27
CA VAL A 14 -1.44 -6.12 4.22
C VAL A 14 -2.31 -7.05 3.40
N ASP A 15 -3.46 -7.44 3.95
CA ASP A 15 -4.44 -8.22 3.21
C ASP A 15 -5.24 -7.27 2.30
N ILE A 16 -5.39 -7.61 1.02
CA ILE A 16 -6.10 -6.76 0.07
C ILE A 16 -7.56 -6.42 0.50
N PRO A 17 -8.38 -7.34 1.03
CA PRO A 17 -9.72 -6.99 1.53
C PRO A 17 -9.70 -6.04 2.74
N ASP A 18 -8.57 -5.92 3.43
CA ASP A 18 -8.39 -5.02 4.56
C ASP A 18 -8.15 -3.57 4.11
N ILE A 19 -7.71 -3.37 2.85
CA ILE A 19 -7.39 -2.05 2.30
C ILE A 19 -8.68 -1.28 2.03
N ILE A 20 -8.84 -0.18 2.77
CA ILE A 20 -9.93 0.77 2.61
C ILE A 20 -9.59 1.79 1.52
N SER A 21 -8.39 2.37 1.59
CA SER A 21 -7.94 3.42 0.67
C SER A 21 -6.42 3.50 0.60
N VAL A 22 -5.91 3.99 -0.52
CA VAL A 22 -4.49 4.25 -0.72
C VAL A 22 -4.32 5.67 -1.24
N SER A 23 -3.50 6.46 -0.55
CA SER A 23 -3.25 7.86 -0.88
C SER A 23 -1.76 8.21 -0.76
N ALA A 24 -1.29 9.12 -1.60
CA ALA A 24 0.02 9.73 -1.43
C ALA A 24 -0.04 10.66 -0.21
N CYS A 25 0.88 10.47 0.74
CA CYS A 25 0.97 11.26 1.95
C CYS A 25 2.32 11.97 1.99
N ALA A 26 2.29 13.31 2.10
CA ALA A 26 3.49 14.13 2.24
C ALA A 26 3.71 14.57 3.70
N ASP A 27 3.23 13.79 4.68
CA ASP A 27 3.28 14.21 6.09
C ASP A 27 4.73 14.50 6.51
N LEU A 28 4.96 15.76 6.84
CA LEU A 28 6.24 16.46 6.93
C LEU A 28 7.12 15.99 8.11
N THR A 29 6.72 14.93 8.81
CA THR A 29 7.46 14.28 9.90
C THR A 29 8.39 13.18 9.41
N LEU A 30 8.18 12.70 8.18
CA LEU A 30 9.00 11.66 7.55
C LEU A 30 10.17 12.29 6.77
N PRO A 31 11.30 11.57 6.62
CA PRO A 31 12.45 12.05 5.83
C PRO A 31 12.03 12.45 4.41
N PRO A 32 12.77 13.35 3.75
CA PRO A 32 12.43 13.85 2.42
C PRO A 32 12.24 12.67 1.45
N GLY A 33 11.01 12.45 1.01
CA GLY A 33 10.62 11.29 0.23
C GLY A 33 9.13 11.30 -0.13
N ALA A 34 8.75 10.42 -1.05
CA ALA A 34 7.38 10.29 -1.50
C ALA A 34 6.65 9.29 -0.57
N GLY A 35 5.79 9.78 0.31
CA GLY A 35 5.10 8.93 1.27
C GLY A 35 3.82 8.31 0.69
N LEU A 36 3.56 7.07 1.08
CA LEU A 36 2.33 6.32 0.80
C LEU A 36 1.61 6.06 2.11
N CYS A 37 0.32 6.40 2.17
CA CYS A 37 -0.56 6.01 3.25
C CYS A 37 -1.54 4.95 2.72
N ILE A 38 -1.50 3.77 3.32
CA ILE A 38 -2.44 2.68 3.08
C ILE A 38 -3.36 2.61 4.29
N ASP A 39 -4.60 3.06 4.12
CA ASP A 39 -5.64 2.92 5.14
C ASP A 39 -6.19 1.51 5.10
N THR A 40 -6.06 0.80 6.23
CA THR A 40 -6.63 -0.53 6.41
C THR A 40 -7.55 -0.57 7.62
N ILE A 41 -8.38 -1.62 7.76
CA ILE A 41 -9.31 -1.73 8.90
C ILE A 41 -8.58 -1.83 10.25
N ASN A 42 -7.33 -2.33 10.22
CA ASN A 42 -6.48 -2.45 11.40
C ASN A 42 -5.74 -1.14 11.74
N GLY A 43 -5.76 -0.17 10.83
CA GLY A 43 -5.15 1.15 11.01
C GLY A 43 -4.33 1.59 9.78
N PRO A 44 -3.95 2.88 9.72
CA PRO A 44 -3.16 3.40 8.61
C PRO A 44 -1.71 2.94 8.68
N ILE A 45 -1.17 2.55 7.53
CA ILE A 45 0.21 2.10 7.34
C ILE A 45 0.92 3.11 6.45
N TYR A 46 2.07 3.61 6.92
CA TYR A 46 2.87 4.59 6.20
C TYR A 46 4.14 3.96 5.63
N LEU A 47 4.34 4.13 4.34
CA LEU A 47 5.54 3.71 3.60
C LEU A 47 6.20 4.94 2.98
N VAL A 48 7.52 4.92 2.81
CA VAL A 48 8.25 6.00 2.14
C VAL A 48 9.00 5.41 0.95
N ALA A 49 8.72 5.93 -0.23
CA ALA A 49 9.47 5.62 -1.43
C ALA A 49 10.64 6.59 -1.59
N GLU A 50 11.71 6.11 -2.22
CA GLU A 50 12.87 6.92 -2.58
C GLU A 50 12.53 8.02 -3.60
N THR A 51 11.54 7.78 -4.46
CA THR A 51 11.11 8.68 -5.54
C THR A 51 9.59 8.71 -5.68
N TRP A 52 9.06 9.84 -6.16
CA TRP A 52 7.64 10.01 -6.49
C TRP A 52 7.18 9.08 -7.62
N GLU A 53 8.07 8.76 -8.56
CA GLU A 53 7.79 7.82 -9.65
C GLU A 53 7.57 6.40 -9.12
N SER A 54 8.39 5.97 -8.14
CA SER A 54 8.19 4.67 -7.49
C SER A 54 6.88 4.65 -6.70
N LEU A 55 6.54 5.74 -6.03
CA LEU A 55 5.27 5.88 -5.31
C LEU A 55 4.07 5.73 -6.26
N ASP A 56 4.10 6.40 -7.40
CA ASP A 56 3.04 6.33 -8.42
C ASP A 56 2.88 4.89 -8.93
N GLY A 57 3.99 4.22 -9.25
CA GLY A 57 3.99 2.80 -9.64
C GLY A 57 3.44 1.87 -8.56
N TRP A 58 3.68 2.15 -7.28
CA TRP A 58 3.11 1.38 -6.17
C TRP A 58 1.59 1.58 -6.06
N ILE A 59 1.12 2.82 -6.20
CA ILE A 59 -0.31 3.15 -6.18
C ILE A 59 -1.02 2.45 -7.35
N ASP A 60 -0.45 2.52 -8.56
CA ASP A 60 -1.03 1.90 -9.75
C ASP A 60 -1.10 0.37 -9.60
N ALA A 61 -0.04 -0.27 -9.12
CA ALA A 61 -0.02 -1.71 -8.87
C ALA A 61 -1.07 -2.14 -7.82
N ILE A 62 -1.21 -1.40 -6.72
CA ILE A 62 -2.23 -1.73 -5.70
C ILE A 62 -3.64 -1.53 -6.25
N ARG A 63 -3.88 -0.45 -7.01
CA ARG A 63 -5.16 -0.19 -7.68
C ARG A 63 -5.49 -1.27 -8.71
N LEU A 64 -4.50 -1.77 -9.43
CA LEU A 64 -4.65 -2.88 -10.38
C LEU A 64 -5.09 -4.17 -9.67
N VAL A 65 -4.46 -4.52 -8.55
CA VAL A 65 -4.86 -5.68 -7.75
C VAL A 65 -6.26 -5.48 -7.16
N TYR A 66 -6.59 -4.26 -6.74
CA TYR A 66 -7.91 -3.95 -6.20
C TYR A 66 -9.02 -4.04 -7.27
N THR A 67 -8.80 -3.50 -8.48
CA THR A 67 -9.80 -3.60 -9.57
C THR A 67 -10.03 -5.04 -10.00
N THR A 68 -8.97 -5.85 -10.09
CA THR A 68 -9.11 -7.28 -10.47
C THR A 68 -9.92 -8.08 -9.45
N LEU A 69 -9.88 -7.72 -8.16
CA LEU A 69 -10.72 -8.35 -7.13
C LEU A 69 -12.16 -7.79 -7.10
N GLN A 70 -12.36 -6.53 -7.49
CA GLN A 70 -13.70 -5.93 -7.57
C GLN A 70 -14.51 -6.43 -8.76
N GLU A 71 -13.87 -6.76 -9.89
CA GLU A 71 -14.57 -7.30 -11.08
C GLU A 71 -15.28 -8.63 -10.79
N GLU A 72 -14.86 -9.41 -9.79
CA GLU A 72 -15.58 -10.62 -9.35
C GLU A 72 -16.84 -10.32 -8.51
N ARG A 73 -16.99 -9.09 -8.00
CA ARG A 73 -18.18 -8.64 -7.28
C ARG A 73 -19.15 -7.83 -8.16
N VAL A 74 -18.67 -7.19 -9.21
CA VAL A 74 -19.53 -6.43 -10.14
C VAL A 74 -20.37 -7.35 -11.04
N MET A 75 -19.92 -8.58 -11.31
CA MET A 75 -20.73 -9.55 -12.08
C MET A 75 -21.99 -10.06 -11.36
N PHE A 76 -22.15 -9.85 -10.04
CA PHE A 76 -23.36 -10.26 -9.31
C PHE A 76 -24.41 -9.16 -9.16
N LEU A 77 -24.10 -7.89 -9.45
CA LEU A 77 -25.04 -6.77 -9.29
C LEU A 77 -25.63 -6.26 -10.62
N GLN A 78 -25.26 -6.84 -11.76
CA GLN A 78 -25.87 -6.56 -13.07
C GLN A 78 -26.76 -7.71 -13.57
N ALA A 79 -26.93 -8.79 -12.79
CA ALA A 79 -27.91 -9.84 -13.06
C ALA A 79 -29.16 -9.61 -12.19
N SER A 80 -29.97 -8.60 -12.52
CA SER A 80 -31.31 -8.44 -11.95
C SER A 80 -32.28 -7.84 -12.96
#